data_AF-A0A074WG96-F1
#
_entry.id   AF-A0A074WG96-F1
#
_cell.length_a   1.000
_cell.length_b   1.000
_cell.length_c   1.000
_cell.angle_alpha   90.00
_cell.angle_beta   90.00
_cell.angle_gamma   90.00
#
_symmetry.space_group_name_H-M   'P 1'
#
loop_
_entity.id
_entity.type
_entity.pdbx_description
1 polymer ?
#
loop_
_entity_poly.entity_id
_entity_poly.type
_entity_poly.pdbx_seq_one_letter_code
_entity_poly.pdbx_strand_id
1 'polypeptide(L)' 'SGKISRSLNSFVCYRAAYADRIRQHLSKTDYQAVSIIAGASWKLEPESVRKFYINCADIDKANHFEAFPDYKYAP' A
#
# COMPACT_ATOMS: atom_id res chain seq x y z
N SER A 1 -2.89 -4.53 -22.58
CA SER A 1 -1.50 -4.07 -22.44
C SER A 1 -0.92 -4.59 -21.13
N GLY A 2 0.03 -5.52 -21.18
CA GLY A 2 0.64 -6.19 -20.01
C GLY A 2 1.63 -5.31 -19.25
N LYS A 3 1.21 -4.11 -18.81
CA LYS A 3 2.08 -3.22 -18.02
C LYS A 3 2.21 -3.79 -16.61
N ILE A 4 3.42 -4.20 -16.26
CA ILE A 4 3.76 -4.64 -14.90
C ILE A 4 3.65 -3.43 -13.97
N SER A 5 2.81 -3.57 -12.93
CA SER A 5 2.67 -2.56 -11.90
C SER A 5 3.86 -2.62 -10.94
N ARG A 6 4.27 -1.47 -10.41
CA ARG A 6 5.35 -1.39 -9.41
C ARG A 6 5.01 -2.22 -8.16
N SER A 7 6.05 -2.73 -7.50
CA SER A 7 5.92 -3.28 -6.15
C SER A 7 5.36 -2.22 -5.19
N LEU A 8 4.63 -2.68 -4.18
CA LEU A 8 4.00 -1.86 -3.17
C LEU A 8 5.04 -1.38 -2.14
N ASN A 9 4.84 -0.18 -1.62
CA ASN A 9 5.55 0.26 -0.42
C ASN A 9 4.67 0.03 0.83
N SER A 10 5.27 0.19 2.01
CA SER A 10 4.61 -0.08 3.29
C SER A 10 3.31 0.69 3.49
N PHE A 11 3.27 1.96 3.09
CA PHE A 11 2.05 2.77 3.17
C PHE A 11 0.96 2.28 2.20
N VAL A 12 1.32 1.83 0.99
CA VAL A 12 0.35 1.29 0.04
C VAL A 12 -0.21 -0.05 0.53
N CYS A 13 0.62 -0.92 1.13
CA CYS A 13 0.16 -2.14 1.81
C CYS A 13 -0.82 -1.82 2.95
N TYR A 14 -0.46 -0.87 3.81
CA TYR A 14 -1.32 -0.41 4.89
C TYR A 14 -2.65 0.14 4.37
N ARG A 15 -2.61 1.07 3.41
CA ARG A 15 -3.81 1.66 2.81
C ARG A 15 -4.71 0.60 2.19
N ALA A 16 -4.15 -0.40 1.51
CA ALA A 16 -4.93 -1.49 0.93
C ALA A 16 -5.67 -2.30 2.00
N ALA A 17 -5.02 -2.62 3.12
CA ALA A 17 -5.61 -3.38 4.22
C ALA A 17 -6.74 -2.63 4.94
N TYR A 18 -6.64 -1.30 5.07
CA TYR A 18 -7.63 -0.48 5.79
C TYR A 18 -8.62 0.24 4.89
N ALA A 19 -8.47 0.18 3.56
CA ALA A 19 -9.32 0.92 2.64
C ALA A 19 -10.81 0.58 2.81
N ASP A 20 -11.15 -0.70 2.99
CA ASP A 20 -12.55 -1.12 3.16
C ASP A 20 -13.14 -0.65 4.49
N ARG A 21 -12.34 -0.72 5.57
CA ARG A 21 -12.73 -0.17 6.87
C ARG A 21 -12.99 1.34 6.79
N ILE A 22 -12.10 2.08 6.14
CA ILE A 22 -12.25 3.53 5.97
C ILE A 22 -13.51 3.82 5.13
N ARG A 23 -13.74 3.06 4.06
CA ARG A 23 -14.93 3.21 3.20
C ARG A 23 -16.24 2.97 3.94
N GLN A 24 -16.29 2.07 4.92
CA GLN A 24 -17.48 1.86 5.75
C GLN A 24 -17.90 3.11 6.53
N HIS A 25 -16.96 4.01 6.82
CA HIS A 25 -17.21 5.27 7.50
C HIS A 25 -17.43 6.45 6.54
N LEU A 26 -17.34 6.22 5.23
CA LEU A 26 -17.57 7.23 4.19
C LEU A 26 -18.92 6.99 3.50
N SER A 27 -19.71 8.04 3.34
CA SER A 27 -21.03 7.96 2.68
C SER A 27 -20.95 7.80 1.15
N LYS A 28 -19.76 7.90 0.55
CA LYS A 28 -19.49 7.72 -0.89
C LYS A 28 -18.08 7.13 -1.11
N THR A 29 -17.87 6.53 -2.28
CA THR A 29 -16.59 5.98 -2.73
C THR A 29 -15.59 7.09 -3.07
N ASP A 30 -15.12 7.81 -2.05
CA ASP A 30 -14.13 8.86 -2.21
C ASP A 30 -12.71 8.30 -1.99
N TYR A 31 -12.06 7.94 -3.10
CA TYR A 31 -10.69 7.43 -3.09
C TYR A 31 -9.67 8.46 -2.54
N GLN A 32 -9.96 9.76 -2.66
CA GLN A 32 -9.13 10.82 -2.11
C GLN A 32 -9.27 10.85 -0.59
N ALA A 33 -10.50 10.80 -0.08
CA ALA A 33 -10.76 10.72 1.36
C ALA A 33 -10.10 9.49 2.01
N VAL A 34 -10.16 8.32 1.36
CA VAL A 34 -9.48 7.11 1.85
C VAL A 34 -7.98 7.35 2.02
N SER A 35 -7.33 7.99 1.04
CA SER A 35 -5.89 8.24 1.08
C SER A 35 -5.51 9.27 2.15
N ILE A 36 -6.33 10.32 2.34
CA ILE A 36 -6.13 11.33 3.39
C ILE A 36 -6.26 10.69 4.78
N ILE A 37 -7.34 9.94 5.02
CA ILE A 37 -7.60 9.31 6.32
C ILE A 37 -6.54 8.25 6.64
N ALA A 38 -6.18 7.41 5.66
CA ALA A 38 -5.11 6.43 5.83
C ALA A 38 -3.77 7.11 6.12
N GLY A 39 -3.46 8.23 5.45
CA GLY A 39 -2.24 9.01 5.66
C GLY A 39 -2.17 9.64 7.06
N ALA A 40 -3.30 10.14 7.58
CA ALA A 40 -3.38 10.61 8.96
C ALA A 40 -3.19 9.47 9.97
N SER A 41 -3.89 8.35 9.76
CA SER A 41 -3.84 7.18 10.63
C SER A 41 -2.42 6.58 10.69
N TRP A 42 -1.75 6.43 9.55
CA TRP A 42 -0.39 5.89 9.46
C TRP A 42 0.64 6.59 10.37
N LYS A 43 0.51 7.92 10.53
CA LYS A 43 1.39 8.70 11.43
C LYS A 43 1.14 8.40 12.90
N LEU A 44 -0.08 8.00 13.25
CA LEU A 44 -0.51 7.66 14.61
C LEU A 44 -0.33 6.18 14.96
N GLU A 45 -0.18 5.32 13.95
CA GLU A 45 0.00 3.88 14.15
C GLU A 45 1.22 3.56 15.04
N PRO A 46 1.12 2.55 15.91
CA PRO A 46 2.26 2.06 16.68
C PRO A 46 3.40 1.60 15.78
N GLU A 47 4.62 1.64 16.30
CA GLU A 47 5.81 1.18 15.58
C GLU A 47 5.69 -0.28 15.13
N SER A 48 5.07 -1.15 15.95
CA SER A 48 4.83 -2.55 15.60
C SER A 48 3.97 -2.71 14.34
N VAL A 49 2.91 -1.90 14.19
CA VAL A 49 2.05 -1.90 13.00
C VAL A 49 2.84 -1.40 11.80
N ARG A 50 3.61 -0.31 11.94
CA ARG A 50 4.45 0.18 10.85
C ARG A 50 5.50 -0.84 10.40
N LYS A 51 6.15 -1.53 11.35
CA LYS A 51 7.10 -2.62 11.08
C LYS A 51 6.47 -3.79 10.34
N PHE A 52 5.26 -4.18 10.71
CA PHE A 52 4.53 -5.23 10.00
C PHE A 52 4.37 -4.89 8.51
N TYR A 53 3.93 -3.68 8.19
CA TYR A 53 3.75 -3.28 6.78
C TYR A 53 5.06 -2.97 6.04
N ILE A 54 6.15 -2.63 6.74
CA ILE A 54 7.50 -2.61 6.16
C ILE A 54 7.88 -4.02 5.70
N ASN A 55 7.72 -5.03 6.56
CA ASN A 55 8.02 -6.41 6.20
C ASN A 55 7.16 -6.89 5.02
N CYS A 56 5.87 -6.53 4.98
CA CYS A 56 5.02 -6.84 3.82
C CYS A 56 5.55 -6.22 2.52
N ALA A 57 6.02 -4.97 2.56
CA ALA A 57 6.58 -4.31 1.38
C ALA A 57 7.92 -4.91 0.94
N ASP A 58 8.75 -5.35 1.88
CA ASP A 58 10.00 -6.04 1.57
C ASP A 58 9.75 -7.40 0.89
N ILE A 59 8.75 -8.16 1.37
CA ILE A 59 8.30 -9.41 0.74
C ILE A 59 7.75 -9.14 -0.66
N ASP A 60 6.88 -8.14 -0.82
CA ASP A 60 6.33 -7.80 -2.14
C ASP A 60 7.42 -7.38 -3.13
N LYS A 61 8.40 -6.60 -2.68
CA LYS A 61 9.55 -6.22 -3.49
C LYS A 61 10.39 -7.42 -3.90
N ALA A 62 10.65 -8.36 -2.99
CA ALA A 62 11.39 -9.59 -3.30
C ALA A 62 10.63 -10.44 -4.33
N ASN A 63 9.35 -10.70 -4.09
CA ASN A 63 8.49 -11.46 -5.00
C ASN A 63 8.37 -10.79 -6.37
N HIS A 64 8.26 -9.46 -6.41
CA HIS A 64 8.19 -8.70 -7.66
C HIS A 64 9.51 -8.82 -8.45
N PHE A 65 10.66 -8.79 -7.77
CA PHE A 65 11.96 -8.98 -8.41
C PHE A 65 12.11 -10.39 -8.99
N GLU A 66 11.66 -11.42 -8.26
CA GLU A 66 11.67 -12.80 -8.74
C GLU A 66 10.70 -13.01 -9.91
N ALA A 67 9.50 -12.43 -9.84
CA ALA A 67 8.49 -12.56 -10.88
C ALA A 67 8.82 -11.75 -12.15
N PHE A 68 9.51 -10.62 -12.00
CA PHE A 68 9.84 -9.72 -13.10
C PHE A 68 11.32 -9.24 -13.04
N PRO A 69 12.30 -10.13 -13.30
CA PRO A 69 13.72 -9.79 -13.19
C PRO A 69 14.17 -8.65 -14.11
N ASP A 70 13.54 -8.52 -15.28
CA ASP A 70 13.83 -7.48 -16.28
C ASP A 70 13.04 -6.19 -16.07
N TYR A 71 12.20 -6.12 -15.03
CA TYR A 71 11.41 -4.93 -14.76
C TYR A 71 12.30 -3.73 -14.43
N LYS A 72 12.11 -2.64 -15.18
CA LYS A 72 12.71 -1.34 -14.88
C LYS A 72 11.61 -0.32 -14.67
N TYR A 73 11.71 0.43 -13.58
CA TYR A 73 10.81 1.53 -13.31
C TYR A 73 10.98 2.63 -14.37
N ALA A 74 9.91 2.92 -15.10
CA ALA A 74 9.82 4.03 -16.04
C ALA A 74 8.77 5.03 -15.51
N PRO A 75 9.18 6.22 -15.02
CA PRO A 75 8.29 7.23 -14.46
C PRO A 75 7.34 7.85 -15.49
#